data_AF-A0A0S9QLJ0-F1
#
_entry.id   AF-A0A0S9QLJ0-F1
#
_cell.length_a   1.000
_cell.length_b   1.000
_cell.length_c   1.000
_cell.angle_alpha   90.00
_cell.angle_beta   90.00
_cell.angle_gamma   90.00
#
_symmetry.space_group_name_H-M   'P 1'
#
loop_
_entity.id
_entity.type
_entity.pdbx_description
1 polymer ?
#
loop_
_entity_poly.entity_id
_entity_poly.type
_entity_poly.pdbx_seq_one_letter_code
_entity_poly.pdbx_strand_id
1 'polypeptide(L)'
;MTQVVPTGWRARLDLRPQLSRVRGSALAIVQITVAAAAAWAFAHYVVGHPAPLLAATVTITSLGLVRDARPRRVLETVVGMLVGILVAEGFVVLVGPGWWQLALALGVTLLVARFLSPYPPFAIMAGVQACIVMSLPATEPFSRLIDGAVGGVAALAVTALIPRNPRREEARDGHAVFAAADAAARTIVQALRRGDALRAARGLEKARAIAPRIDEWRASLDSGLAVAGFSPWLRPQRAELRRHHAVLQAMDFATRNLRVVARRAVYLCDDGRRRPVPAEVLAELMRAAELVGESLDDIALQPAAREAVRAVAVRLDPAQILPDGSQGEQNLITAMRPFAVDLLTATGMSSTEARAVLPRV
;
A
#
# COMPACT_ATOMS: atom_id res chain seq x y z
N MET A 1 20.90 3.41 11.32
CA MET A 1 20.75 1.94 11.47
C MET A 1 21.64 1.26 10.45
N THR A 2 22.79 0.73 10.87
CA THR A 2 23.58 -0.21 10.07
C THR A 2 22.80 -1.51 9.98
N GLN A 3 22.27 -1.83 8.79
CA GLN A 3 21.76 -3.16 8.54
C GLN A 3 22.90 -4.14 8.79
N VAL A 4 22.68 -5.10 9.69
CA VAL A 4 23.61 -6.21 9.91
C VAL A 4 23.63 -6.98 8.60
N VAL A 5 24.64 -6.76 7.76
CA VAL A 5 24.86 -7.53 6.54
C VAL A 5 25.35 -8.90 7.01
N PRO A 6 24.57 -9.98 6.85
CA PRO A 6 25.01 -11.30 7.25
C PRO A 6 26.11 -11.75 6.28
N THR A 7 27.37 -11.66 6.71
CA THR A 7 28.56 -12.01 5.90
C THR A 7 28.89 -13.50 5.89
N GLY A 8 27.97 -14.37 6.33
CA GLY A 8 28.17 -15.82 6.35
C GLY A 8 27.68 -16.51 5.07
N TRP A 9 28.50 -17.38 4.47
CA TRP A 9 28.13 -18.24 3.33
C TRP A 9 26.85 -19.08 3.57
N ARG A 10 26.54 -19.41 4.83
CA ARG A 10 25.30 -20.08 5.26
C ARG A 10 24.04 -19.22 5.08
N ALA A 11 24.15 -17.89 5.20
CA ALA A 11 23.03 -16.97 4.94
C ALA A 11 22.69 -16.84 3.45
N ARG A 12 23.63 -17.19 2.55
CA ARG A 12 23.38 -17.27 1.11
C ARG A 12 22.65 -18.57 0.70
N LEU A 13 22.66 -19.59 1.57
CA LEU A 13 22.00 -20.88 1.37
C LEU A 13 20.66 -20.99 2.12
N ASP A 14 20.30 -20.01 2.94
CA ASP A 14 18.98 -20.01 3.57
C ASP A 14 17.93 -19.76 2.48
N LEU A 15 17.20 -20.82 2.12
CA LEU A 15 16.14 -20.82 1.11
C LEU A 15 14.81 -20.25 1.66
N ARG A 16 14.71 -20.00 2.97
CA ARG A 16 13.46 -19.54 3.60
C ARG A 16 12.95 -18.21 3.03
N PRO A 17 13.80 -17.18 2.77
CA PRO A 17 13.36 -15.95 2.13
C PRO A 17 12.89 -16.15 0.68
N GLN A 18 13.48 -17.10 -0.06
CA GLN A 18 13.10 -17.44 -1.42
C GLN A 18 11.75 -18.19 -1.42
N LEU A 19 11.59 -19.17 -0.53
CA LEU A 19 10.33 -19.90 -0.35
C LEU A 19 9.20 -18.99 0.11
N SER A 20 9.46 -18.03 1.01
CA SER A 20 8.43 -17.09 1.46
C SER A 20 7.99 -16.16 0.33
N ARG A 21 8.90 -15.75 -0.56
CA ARG A 21 8.56 -15.00 -1.79
C ARG A 21 7.70 -15.84 -2.74
N VAL A 22 8.07 -17.10 -3.01
CA VAL A 22 7.28 -17.99 -3.89
C VAL A 22 5.90 -18.26 -3.31
N ARG A 23 5.82 -18.59 -2.01
CA ARG A 23 4.53 -18.78 -1.31
C ARG A 23 3.67 -17.52 -1.35
N GLY A 24 4.28 -16.34 -1.15
CA GLY A 24 3.60 -15.06 -1.26
C GLY A 24 3.06 -14.75 -2.66
N SER A 25 3.63 -15.36 -3.71
CA SER A 25 3.20 -15.21 -5.09
C SER A 25 2.52 -16.45 -5.67
N ALA A 26 2.23 -17.49 -4.88
CA ALA A 26 1.70 -18.75 -5.40
C ALA A 26 0.35 -18.56 -6.11
N LEU A 27 -0.56 -17.81 -5.49
CA LEU A 27 -1.85 -17.47 -6.09
C LEU A 27 -1.68 -16.66 -7.38
N ALA A 28 -0.75 -15.71 -7.38
CA ALA A 28 -0.40 -14.90 -8.55
C ALA A 28 0.07 -15.77 -9.72
N ILE A 29 0.97 -16.71 -9.44
CA ILE A 29 1.53 -17.63 -10.43
C ILE A 29 0.40 -18.47 -11.04
N VAL A 30 -0.41 -19.12 -10.22
CA VAL A 30 -1.55 -19.94 -10.70
C VAL A 30 -2.50 -19.10 -11.55
N GLN A 31 -2.83 -17.89 -11.09
CA GLN A 31 -3.71 -16.98 -11.82
C GLN A 31 -3.15 -16.61 -13.20
N ILE A 32 -1.88 -16.24 -13.29
CA ILE A 32 -1.23 -15.89 -14.56
C ILE A 32 -1.16 -17.11 -15.48
N THR A 33 -0.77 -18.27 -14.95
CA THR A 33 -0.67 -19.51 -15.73
C THR A 33 -2.02 -19.90 -16.32
N VAL A 34 -3.09 -19.91 -15.51
CA VAL A 34 -4.44 -20.25 -15.98
C VAL A 34 -4.94 -19.21 -16.98
N ALA A 35 -4.75 -17.91 -16.71
CA ALA A 35 -5.18 -16.84 -17.60
C ALA A 35 -4.49 -16.92 -18.97
N ALA A 36 -3.16 -17.08 -18.98
CA ALA A 36 -2.37 -17.15 -20.20
C ALA A 36 -2.69 -18.40 -21.00
N ALA A 37 -2.85 -19.55 -20.33
CA ALA A 37 -3.26 -20.80 -20.98
C ALA A 37 -4.67 -20.66 -21.60
N ALA A 38 -5.61 -20.05 -20.89
CA ALA A 38 -6.97 -19.82 -21.39
C ALA A 38 -6.99 -18.84 -22.57
N ALA A 39 -6.24 -17.73 -22.50
CA ALA A 39 -6.14 -16.76 -23.58
C ALA A 39 -5.54 -17.38 -24.85
N TRP A 40 -4.46 -18.14 -24.68
CA TRP A 40 -3.83 -18.89 -25.77
C TRP A 40 -4.79 -19.92 -26.37
N ALA A 41 -5.44 -20.72 -25.53
CA ALA A 41 -6.38 -21.76 -25.98
C ALA A 41 -7.59 -21.14 -26.70
N PHE A 42 -8.09 -20.00 -26.24
CA PHE A 42 -9.17 -19.28 -26.91
C PHE A 42 -8.74 -18.79 -28.29
N ALA A 43 -7.59 -18.14 -28.40
CA ALA A 43 -7.05 -17.69 -29.69
C ALA A 43 -6.76 -18.87 -30.64
N HIS A 44 -6.31 -20.00 -30.11
CA HIS A 44 -6.01 -21.18 -30.92
C HIS A 44 -7.27 -21.92 -31.39
N TYR A 45 -8.14 -22.31 -30.46
CA TYR A 45 -9.29 -23.18 -30.76
C TYR A 45 -10.54 -22.43 -31.22
N VAL A 46 -10.74 -21.18 -30.79
CA VAL A 46 -11.94 -20.40 -31.11
C VAL A 46 -11.69 -19.42 -32.26
N VAL A 47 -10.57 -18.68 -32.22
CA VAL A 47 -10.21 -17.74 -33.30
C VAL A 47 -9.55 -18.49 -34.47
N GLY A 48 -8.90 -19.62 -34.22
CA GLY A 48 -8.29 -20.46 -35.26
C GLY A 48 -6.83 -20.12 -35.58
N HIS A 49 -6.16 -19.32 -34.74
CA HIS A 49 -4.77 -18.95 -34.99
C HIS A 49 -3.80 -20.10 -34.65
N PRO A 50 -2.87 -20.47 -35.55
CA PRO A 50 -2.01 -21.65 -35.34
C PRO A 50 -0.99 -21.48 -34.21
N ALA A 51 -0.50 -20.26 -33.98
CA ALA A 51 0.50 -19.97 -32.94
C ALA A 51 0.26 -18.61 -32.27
N PRO A 52 -0.74 -18.48 -31.37
CA PRO A 52 -1.14 -17.20 -30.79
C PRO A 52 -0.22 -16.76 -29.63
N LEU A 53 1.05 -16.48 -29.96
CA LEU A 53 2.07 -16.10 -28.98
C LEU A 53 1.66 -14.83 -28.20
N LEU A 54 1.11 -13.84 -28.91
CA LEU A 54 0.77 -12.54 -28.32
C LEU A 54 -0.38 -12.63 -27.32
N ALA A 55 -1.31 -13.57 -27.51
CA ALA A 55 -2.36 -13.82 -26.52
C ALA A 55 -1.74 -14.21 -25.18
N ALA A 56 -0.77 -15.14 -25.19
CA ALA A 56 -0.08 -15.56 -23.97
C ALA A 56 0.83 -14.45 -23.40
N THR A 57 1.69 -13.84 -24.21
CA THR A 57 2.68 -12.87 -23.71
C THR A 57 2.03 -11.58 -23.22
N VAL A 58 0.98 -11.10 -23.87
CA VAL A 58 0.21 -9.93 -23.42
C VAL A 58 -0.50 -10.25 -22.10
N THR A 59 -1.09 -11.44 -21.94
CA THR A 59 -1.72 -11.81 -20.65
C THR A 59 -0.69 -11.85 -19.51
N ILE A 60 0.45 -12.53 -19.73
CA ILE A 60 1.50 -12.67 -18.71
C ILE A 60 2.08 -11.31 -18.31
N THR A 61 2.40 -10.48 -19.30
CA THR A 61 3.03 -9.17 -19.08
C THR A 61 2.06 -8.18 -18.43
N SER A 62 0.77 -8.24 -18.80
CA SER A 62 -0.28 -7.39 -18.22
C SER A 62 -0.58 -7.72 -16.76
N LEU A 63 -0.66 -9.00 -16.41
CA LEU A 63 -0.93 -9.40 -15.03
C LEU A 63 0.29 -9.21 -14.14
N GLY A 64 1.47 -9.63 -14.61
CA GLY A 64 2.73 -9.55 -13.89
C GLY A 64 2.74 -10.24 -12.51
N LEU A 65 3.93 -10.38 -11.92
CA LEU A 65 4.08 -10.88 -10.54
C LEU A 65 3.95 -9.77 -9.49
N VAL A 66 3.82 -8.52 -9.93
CA VAL A 66 3.79 -7.36 -9.04
C VAL A 66 2.48 -7.39 -8.25
N ARG A 67 2.58 -7.07 -6.95
CA ARG A 67 1.45 -7.11 -5.99
C ARG A 67 0.33 -6.12 -6.33
N ASP A 68 0.64 -5.10 -7.12
CA ASP A 68 -0.23 -3.98 -7.42
C ASP A 68 -1.01 -4.21 -8.73
N ALA A 69 -1.87 -5.24 -8.74
CA ALA A 69 -2.72 -5.62 -9.88
C ALA A 69 -3.94 -4.70 -10.01
N ARG A 70 -3.71 -3.37 -9.98
CA ARG A 70 -4.78 -2.39 -10.16
C ARG A 70 -5.35 -2.55 -11.58
N PRO A 71 -6.66 -2.71 -11.77
CA PRO A 71 -7.25 -2.89 -13.10
C PRO A 71 -6.87 -1.78 -14.08
N ARG A 72 -6.75 -0.53 -13.59
CA ARG A 72 -6.28 0.61 -14.37
C ARG A 72 -4.86 0.42 -14.89
N ARG A 73 -3.96 -0.11 -14.06
CA ARG A 73 -2.56 -0.34 -14.45
C ARG A 73 -2.45 -1.49 -15.45
N VAL A 74 -3.23 -2.55 -15.24
CA VAL A 74 -3.37 -3.64 -16.22
C VAL A 74 -3.89 -3.08 -17.55
N LEU A 75 -4.91 -2.23 -17.53
CA LEU A 75 -5.45 -1.58 -18.72
C LEU A 75 -4.42 -0.69 -19.43
N GLU A 76 -3.72 0.17 -18.68
CA GLU A 76 -2.65 1.02 -19.23
C GLU A 76 -1.55 0.16 -19.89
N THR A 77 -1.17 -0.95 -19.25
CA THR A 77 -0.21 -1.90 -19.80
C THR A 77 -0.72 -2.60 -21.06
N VAL A 78 -1.98 -3.06 -21.07
CA VAL A 78 -2.62 -3.66 -22.26
C VAL A 78 -2.64 -2.65 -23.41
N VAL A 79 -3.08 -1.41 -23.16
CA VAL A 79 -3.14 -0.35 -24.18
C VAL A 79 -1.75 -0.07 -24.75
N GLY A 80 -0.72 0.02 -23.92
CA GLY A 80 0.66 0.23 -24.38
C GLY A 80 1.15 -0.90 -25.29
N MET A 81 0.87 -2.15 -24.91
CA MET A 81 1.21 -3.31 -25.74
C MET A 81 0.43 -3.32 -27.06
N LEU A 82 -0.87 -3.04 -27.06
CA LEU A 82 -1.68 -2.97 -28.28
C LEU A 82 -1.21 -1.86 -29.22
N VAL A 83 -0.82 -0.69 -28.69
CA VAL A 83 -0.23 0.39 -29.49
C VAL A 83 1.07 -0.07 -30.15
N GLY A 84 1.94 -0.75 -29.40
CA GLY A 84 3.19 -1.30 -29.95
C GLY A 84 2.95 -2.33 -31.05
N ILE A 85 1.97 -3.23 -30.85
CA ILE A 85 1.57 -4.23 -31.86
C ILE A 85 1.04 -3.53 -33.11
N LEU A 86 0.13 -2.56 -32.95
CA LEU A 86 -0.50 -1.85 -34.05
C LEU A 86 0.51 -1.08 -34.90
N VAL A 87 1.43 -0.34 -34.26
CA VAL A 87 2.48 0.40 -34.96
C VAL A 87 3.37 -0.57 -35.74
N ALA A 88 3.80 -1.66 -35.12
CA ALA A 88 4.67 -2.64 -35.78
C ALA A 88 3.97 -3.38 -36.94
N GLU A 89 2.70 -3.76 -36.80
CA GLU A 89 1.90 -4.33 -37.90
C GLU A 89 1.86 -3.38 -39.11
N GLY A 90 1.63 -2.09 -38.88
CA GLY A 90 1.68 -1.09 -39.94
C GLY A 90 3.01 -1.05 -40.68
N PHE A 91 4.13 -1.15 -39.96
CA PHE A 91 5.46 -1.22 -40.56
C PHE A 91 5.70 -2.50 -41.35
N VAL A 92 5.26 -3.65 -40.84
CA VAL A 92 5.38 -4.94 -41.55
C VAL A 92 4.65 -4.87 -42.89
N VAL A 93 3.43 -4.31 -42.92
CA VAL A 93 2.63 -4.18 -44.14
C VAL A 93 3.23 -3.18 -45.13
N LEU A 94 3.80 -2.07 -44.65
CA LEU A 94 4.31 -0.99 -45.52
C LEU A 94 5.73 -1.22 -46.04
N VAL A 95 6.63 -1.77 -45.22
CA VAL A 95 8.09 -1.79 -45.49
C VAL A 95 8.65 -3.22 -45.49
N GLY A 96 7.94 -4.18 -44.91
CA GLY A 96 8.41 -5.57 -44.79
C GLY A 96 9.45 -5.79 -43.68
N PRO A 97 9.88 -7.05 -43.48
CA PRO A 97 10.79 -7.42 -42.39
C PRO A 97 12.25 -7.07 -42.69
N GLY A 98 13.01 -6.70 -41.66
CA GLY A 98 14.47 -6.56 -41.70
C GLY A 98 15.05 -5.78 -40.51
N TRP A 99 16.37 -5.83 -40.35
CA TRP A 99 17.03 -5.33 -39.13
C TRP A 99 16.95 -3.80 -38.98
N TRP A 100 17.06 -3.06 -40.09
CA TRP A 100 16.95 -1.60 -40.07
C TRP A 100 15.48 -1.15 -40.02
N GLN A 101 14.56 -1.92 -40.63
CA GLN A 101 13.12 -1.71 -40.49
C GLN A 101 12.68 -1.91 -39.04
N LEU A 102 13.23 -2.92 -38.35
CA LEU A 102 13.00 -3.13 -36.93
C LEU A 102 13.49 -1.94 -36.10
N ALA A 103 14.70 -1.44 -36.37
CA ALA A 103 15.22 -0.27 -35.67
C ALA A 103 14.31 0.96 -35.85
N LEU A 104 13.81 1.19 -37.06
CA LEU A 104 12.89 2.27 -37.37
C LEU A 104 11.52 2.09 -36.67
N ALA A 105 10.91 0.91 -36.79
CA ALA A 105 9.63 0.60 -36.17
C ALA A 105 9.70 0.70 -34.65
N LEU A 106 10.79 0.21 -34.04
CA LEU A 106 11.04 0.33 -32.60
C LEU A 106 11.20 1.79 -32.18
N GLY A 107 12.00 2.57 -32.92
CA GLY A 107 12.19 4.00 -32.65
C GLY A 107 10.88 4.77 -32.68
N VAL A 108 10.06 4.57 -33.72
CA VAL A 108 8.73 5.19 -33.84
C VAL A 108 7.80 4.73 -32.71
N THR A 109 7.78 3.43 -32.41
CA THR A 109 6.96 2.88 -31.32
C THR A 109 7.30 3.53 -29.98
N LEU A 110 8.59 3.67 -29.66
CA LEU A 110 9.04 4.30 -28.41
C LEU A 110 8.68 5.78 -28.35
N LEU A 111 8.82 6.51 -29.46
CA LEU A 111 8.43 7.92 -29.55
C LEU A 111 6.93 8.10 -29.33
N VAL A 112 6.11 7.34 -30.06
CA VAL A 112 4.64 7.36 -29.93
C VAL A 112 4.23 6.98 -28.51
N ALA A 113 4.79 5.90 -27.96
CA ALA A 113 4.43 5.44 -26.63
C ALA A 113 4.84 6.44 -25.53
N ARG A 114 6.01 7.09 -25.66
CA ARG A 114 6.47 8.12 -24.72
C ARG A 114 5.65 9.41 -24.82
N PHE A 115 5.13 9.73 -26.01
CA PHE A 115 4.20 10.83 -26.22
C PHE A 115 2.84 10.56 -25.58
N LEU A 116 2.32 9.33 -25.72
CA LEU A 116 1.02 8.93 -25.17
C LEU A 116 1.02 8.76 -23.64
N SER A 117 2.15 8.42 -23.04
CA SER A 117 2.22 8.15 -21.60
C SER A 117 3.50 8.68 -20.93
N PRO A 118 3.38 9.36 -19.77
CA PRO A 118 4.53 9.71 -18.94
C PRO A 118 5.16 8.52 -18.22
N TYR A 119 4.52 7.34 -18.23
CA TYR A 119 4.95 6.16 -17.49
C TYR A 119 6.00 5.34 -18.27
N PRO A 120 7.27 5.28 -17.84
CA PRO A 120 8.33 4.66 -18.63
C PRO A 120 8.09 3.18 -19.02
N PRO A 121 7.53 2.32 -18.15
CA PRO A 121 7.23 0.94 -18.53
C PRO A 121 6.21 0.80 -19.67
N PHE A 122 5.35 1.79 -19.89
CA PHE A 122 4.41 1.79 -21.02
C PHE A 122 5.16 1.74 -22.36
N ALA A 123 6.18 2.59 -22.52
CA ALA A 123 6.99 2.63 -23.73
C ALA A 123 7.83 1.35 -23.91
N ILE A 124 8.40 0.83 -22.82
CA ILE A 124 9.19 -0.42 -22.86
C ILE A 124 8.30 -1.59 -23.31
N MET A 125 7.10 -1.72 -22.74
CA MET A 125 6.16 -2.79 -23.10
C MET A 125 5.73 -2.69 -24.57
N ALA A 126 5.40 -1.49 -25.04
CA ALA A 126 5.09 -1.25 -26.45
C ALA A 126 6.26 -1.66 -27.37
N GLY A 127 7.49 -1.26 -27.01
CA GLY A 127 8.70 -1.60 -27.77
C GLY A 127 8.99 -3.10 -27.82
N VAL A 128 8.84 -3.81 -26.69
CA VAL A 128 8.99 -5.28 -26.65
C VAL A 128 8.01 -5.95 -27.61
N GLN A 129 6.75 -5.51 -27.64
CA GLN A 129 5.77 -6.07 -28.56
C GLN A 129 6.08 -5.75 -30.02
N ALA A 130 6.55 -4.54 -30.31
CA ALA A 130 6.98 -4.18 -31.66
C ALA A 130 8.13 -5.07 -32.14
N CYS A 131 9.12 -5.36 -31.28
CA CYS A 131 10.20 -6.31 -31.61
C CYS A 131 9.65 -7.71 -31.92
N ILE A 132 8.69 -8.20 -31.12
CA ILE A 132 8.10 -9.53 -31.33
C ILE A 132 7.36 -9.59 -32.68
N VAL A 133 6.54 -8.57 -32.99
CA VAL A 133 5.77 -8.48 -34.24
C VAL A 133 6.70 -8.41 -35.46
N MET A 134 7.74 -7.59 -35.40
CA MET A 134 8.72 -7.46 -36.49
C MET A 134 9.57 -8.72 -36.71
N SER A 135 9.71 -9.59 -35.69
CA SER A 135 10.59 -10.78 -35.75
C SER A 135 9.86 -12.05 -36.16
N LEU A 136 8.53 -12.09 -36.06
CA LEU A 136 7.74 -13.27 -36.37
C LEU A 136 7.09 -13.15 -37.74
N PRO A 137 7.13 -14.20 -38.57
CA PRO A 137 6.31 -14.23 -39.78
C PRO A 137 4.83 -14.35 -39.40
N ALA A 138 3.95 -13.64 -40.10
CA ALA A 138 2.50 -13.78 -39.97
C ALA A 138 1.91 -14.32 -41.27
N THR A 139 0.90 -15.18 -41.11
CA THR A 139 0.11 -15.72 -42.21
C THR A 139 -0.96 -14.74 -42.67
N GLU A 140 -1.53 -13.96 -41.74
CA GLU A 140 -2.56 -12.94 -42.01
C GLU A 140 -2.23 -11.60 -41.35
N PRO A 141 -2.42 -10.47 -42.05
CA PRO A 141 -2.27 -9.13 -41.46
C PRO A 141 -3.16 -8.95 -40.23
N PHE A 142 -2.65 -8.28 -39.19
CA PHE A 142 -3.40 -7.94 -37.97
C PHE A 142 -3.89 -9.12 -37.10
N SER A 143 -3.68 -10.38 -37.48
CA SER A 143 -3.96 -11.56 -36.62
C SER A 143 -3.33 -11.44 -35.22
N ARG A 144 -2.12 -10.89 -35.17
CA ARG A 144 -1.37 -10.57 -33.96
C ARG A 144 -1.99 -9.49 -33.08
N LEU A 145 -2.68 -8.51 -33.67
CA LEU A 145 -3.40 -7.50 -32.91
C LEU A 145 -4.62 -8.10 -32.21
N ILE A 146 -5.32 -9.02 -32.88
CA ILE A 146 -6.44 -9.78 -32.31
C ILE A 146 -5.93 -10.65 -31.14
N ASP A 147 -4.82 -11.36 -31.33
CA ASP A 147 -4.18 -12.13 -30.25
C ASP A 147 -3.85 -11.27 -29.05
N GLY A 148 -3.21 -10.12 -29.27
CA GLY A 148 -2.91 -9.17 -28.20
C GLY A 148 -4.18 -8.67 -27.49
N ALA A 149 -5.26 -8.42 -28.23
CA ALA A 149 -6.53 -7.99 -27.67
C ALA A 149 -7.18 -9.09 -26.82
N VAL A 150 -7.19 -10.34 -27.29
CA VAL A 150 -7.64 -11.52 -26.52
C VAL A 150 -6.83 -11.65 -25.23
N GLY A 151 -5.50 -11.55 -25.32
CA GLY A 151 -4.63 -11.62 -24.16
C GLY A 151 -4.89 -10.50 -23.14
N GLY A 152 -5.15 -9.28 -23.64
CA GLY A 152 -5.50 -8.13 -22.80
C GLY A 152 -6.85 -8.26 -22.12
N VAL A 153 -7.88 -8.73 -22.85
CA VAL A 153 -9.21 -9.01 -22.30
C VAL A 153 -9.13 -10.11 -21.24
N ALA A 154 -8.39 -11.19 -21.49
CA ALA A 154 -8.19 -12.25 -20.51
C ALA A 154 -7.51 -11.74 -19.23
N ALA A 155 -6.47 -10.90 -19.36
CA ALA A 155 -5.81 -10.28 -18.21
C ALA A 155 -6.77 -9.39 -17.40
N LEU A 156 -7.56 -8.54 -18.08
CA LEU A 156 -8.54 -7.67 -17.42
C LEU A 156 -9.66 -8.48 -16.75
N ALA A 157 -10.18 -9.50 -17.44
CA ALA A 157 -11.19 -10.40 -16.90
C ALA A 157 -10.68 -11.09 -15.64
N VAL A 158 -9.51 -11.71 -15.69
CA VAL A 158 -8.92 -12.41 -14.54
C VAL A 158 -8.59 -11.45 -13.39
N THR A 159 -8.17 -10.23 -13.68
CA THR A 159 -7.96 -9.19 -12.66
C THR A 159 -9.28 -8.78 -12.00
N ALA A 160 -10.38 -8.72 -12.74
CA ALA A 160 -11.69 -8.36 -12.23
C ALA A 160 -12.41 -9.52 -11.50
N LEU A 161 -12.23 -10.76 -11.96
CA LEU A 161 -12.93 -11.96 -11.50
C LEU A 161 -12.21 -12.69 -10.34
N ILE A 162 -10.88 -12.65 -10.30
CA ILE A 162 -10.07 -13.36 -9.29
C ILE A 162 -9.28 -12.33 -8.48
N PRO A 163 -9.94 -11.63 -7.54
CA PRO A 163 -9.26 -10.68 -6.69
C PRO A 163 -8.35 -11.41 -5.69
N ARG A 164 -7.08 -11.00 -5.62
CA ARG A 164 -6.23 -11.30 -4.45
C ARG A 164 -6.84 -10.55 -3.28
N ASN A 165 -7.24 -11.26 -2.22
CA ASN A 165 -8.08 -10.76 -1.15
C ASN A 165 -7.52 -9.44 -0.54
N PRO A 166 -7.97 -8.26 -1.00
CA PRO A 166 -7.30 -7.01 -0.69
C PRO A 166 -7.47 -6.65 0.78
N ARG A 167 -8.59 -7.13 1.39
CA ARG A 167 -9.00 -6.92 2.78
C ARG A 167 -8.05 -7.53 3.83
N ARG A 168 -7.29 -8.57 3.46
CA ARG A 168 -6.33 -9.16 4.41
C ARG A 168 -4.99 -8.43 4.38
N GLU A 169 -4.68 -7.81 3.25
CA GLU A 169 -3.38 -7.16 3.04
C GLU A 169 -3.38 -5.77 3.67
N GLU A 170 -4.41 -4.96 3.43
CA GLU A 170 -4.51 -3.62 4.02
C GLU A 170 -4.76 -3.67 5.53
N ALA A 171 -5.54 -4.63 6.05
CA ALA A 171 -5.74 -4.80 7.49
C ALA A 171 -4.42 -5.17 8.18
N ARG A 172 -3.62 -6.04 7.55
CA ARG A 172 -2.28 -6.38 8.04
C ARG A 172 -1.36 -5.16 8.07
N ASP A 173 -1.38 -4.32 7.04
CA ASP A 173 -0.57 -3.10 7.00
C ASP A 173 -1.05 -2.08 8.07
N GLY A 174 -2.37 -1.98 8.28
CA GLY A 174 -2.96 -1.20 9.37
C GLY A 174 -2.47 -1.66 10.74
N HIS A 175 -2.55 -2.96 11.03
CA HIS A 175 -2.00 -3.54 12.26
C HIS A 175 -0.51 -3.27 12.43
N ALA A 176 0.26 -3.28 11.34
CA ALA A 176 1.68 -2.95 11.37
C ALA A 176 1.96 -1.48 11.75
N VAL A 177 1.04 -0.55 11.43
CA VAL A 177 1.09 0.85 11.87
C VAL A 177 0.74 0.97 13.36
N PHE A 178 -0.37 0.36 13.81
CA PHE A 178 -0.78 0.38 15.22
C PHE A 178 0.31 -0.21 16.13
N ALA A 179 0.86 -1.37 15.77
CA ALA A 179 1.95 -2.01 16.50
C ALA A 179 3.23 -1.14 16.55
N ALA A 180 3.53 -0.41 15.47
CA ALA A 180 4.68 0.50 15.45
C ALA A 180 4.46 1.74 16.33
N ALA A 181 3.25 2.31 16.32
CA ALA A 181 2.86 3.42 17.18
C ALA A 181 2.93 3.03 18.66
N ASP A 182 2.40 1.86 19.01
CA ASP A 182 2.44 1.28 20.35
C ASP A 182 3.88 0.96 20.80
N ALA A 183 4.73 0.40 19.94
CA ALA A 183 6.14 0.20 20.24
C ALA A 183 6.91 1.53 20.48
N ALA A 184 6.60 2.58 19.73
CA ALA A 184 7.17 3.92 19.94
C ALA A 184 6.68 4.51 21.27
N ALA A 185 5.37 4.51 21.51
CA ALA A 185 4.76 5.04 22.71
C ALA A 185 5.19 4.31 23.97
N ARG A 186 5.26 2.97 24.00
CA ARG A 186 5.83 2.21 25.12
C ARG A 186 7.26 2.63 25.44
N THR A 187 8.06 2.94 24.43
CA THR A 187 9.43 3.42 24.63
C THR A 187 9.44 4.79 25.30
N ILE A 188 8.54 5.69 24.90
CA ILE A 188 8.35 7.03 25.48
C ILE A 188 7.81 6.95 26.91
N VAL A 189 6.80 6.13 27.17
CA VAL A 189 6.24 5.86 28.51
C VAL A 189 7.34 5.39 29.45
N GLN A 190 8.17 4.44 29.02
CA GLN A 190 9.28 3.93 29.84
C GLN A 190 10.39 4.97 30.05
N ALA A 191 10.58 5.90 29.12
CA ALA A 191 11.50 7.02 29.27
C ALA A 191 10.98 8.01 30.32
N LEU A 192 9.71 8.41 30.23
CA LEU A 192 9.06 9.32 31.17
C LEU A 192 9.03 8.74 32.59
N ARG A 193 8.70 7.45 32.77
CA ARG A 193 8.71 6.77 34.07
C ARG A 193 10.08 6.77 34.75
N ARG A 194 11.17 6.77 33.97
CA ARG A 194 12.55 6.69 34.49
C ARG A 194 13.32 8.01 34.44
N GLY A 195 12.84 9.02 33.72
CA GLY A 195 13.62 10.23 33.43
C GLY A 195 14.79 9.97 32.47
N ASP A 196 14.62 9.11 31.48
CA ASP A 196 15.71 8.63 30.61
C ASP A 196 15.68 9.31 29.24
N ALA A 197 16.53 10.32 29.05
CA ALA A 197 16.61 11.11 27.81
C ALA A 197 17.01 10.27 26.59
N LEU A 198 17.95 9.31 26.75
CA LEU A 198 18.37 8.43 25.66
C LEU A 198 17.23 7.53 25.19
N ARG A 199 16.45 6.99 26.14
CA ARG A 199 15.26 6.20 25.81
C ARG A 199 14.17 7.05 25.18
N ALA A 200 13.99 8.31 25.61
CA ALA A 200 13.06 9.23 24.96
C ALA A 200 13.48 9.50 23.50
N ALA A 201 14.77 9.70 23.25
CA ALA A 201 15.31 9.91 21.91
C ALA A 201 15.06 8.70 21.00
N ARG A 202 15.25 7.47 21.51
CA ARG A 202 14.89 6.23 20.80
C ARG A 202 13.39 6.14 20.52
N GLY A 203 12.54 6.58 21.45
CA GLY A 203 11.10 6.66 21.25
C GLY A 203 10.72 7.61 20.10
N LEU A 204 11.37 8.77 20.03
CA LEU A 204 11.20 9.74 18.94
C LEU A 204 11.68 9.19 17.59
N GLU A 205 12.80 8.48 17.56
CA GLU A 205 13.29 7.81 16.34
C GLU A 205 12.27 6.79 15.83
N LYS A 206 11.75 5.93 16.73
CA LYS A 206 10.69 4.97 16.40
C LYS A 206 9.43 5.66 15.87
N ALA A 207 9.00 6.75 16.50
CA ALA A 207 7.82 7.50 16.04
C ALA A 207 8.01 8.10 14.64
N ARG A 208 9.22 8.55 14.29
CA ARG A 208 9.55 9.03 12.93
C ARG A 208 9.56 7.91 11.90
N ALA A 209 9.96 6.70 12.29
CA ALA A 209 10.01 5.53 11.42
C ALA A 209 8.65 4.93 11.06
N ILE A 210 7.53 5.50 11.57
CA ILE A 210 6.17 5.03 11.24
C ILE A 210 5.73 5.53 9.85
N ALA A 211 6.21 6.67 9.38
CA ALA A 211 5.73 7.30 8.14
C ALA A 211 5.76 6.37 6.90
N PRO A 212 6.83 5.60 6.63
CA PRO A 212 6.83 4.66 5.50
C PRO A 212 5.73 3.59 5.59
N ARG A 213 5.35 3.17 6.81
CA ARG A 213 4.27 2.19 7.02
C ARG A 213 2.89 2.77 6.73
N ILE A 214 2.69 4.05 7.02
CA ILE A 214 1.48 4.78 6.63
C ILE A 214 1.37 4.82 5.10
N ASP A 215 2.48 5.04 4.40
CA ASP A 215 2.50 5.05 2.93
C ASP A 215 2.24 3.65 2.34
N GLU A 216 2.79 2.60 2.94
CA GLU A 216 2.49 1.20 2.59
C GLU A 216 1.00 0.88 2.77
N TRP A 217 0.42 1.22 3.92
CA TRP A 217 -1.01 1.02 4.19
C TRP A 217 -1.91 1.83 3.25
N ARG A 218 -1.52 3.07 2.94
CA ARG A 218 -2.21 3.90 1.94
C ARG A 218 -2.18 3.24 0.56
N ALA A 219 -1.02 2.74 0.15
CA ALA A 219 -0.87 2.08 -1.14
C ALA A 219 -1.73 0.81 -1.24
N SER A 220 -1.81 -0.01 -0.19
CA SER A 220 -2.66 -1.21 -0.16
C SER A 220 -4.14 -0.87 -0.15
N LEU A 221 -4.58 0.13 0.64
CA LEU A 221 -5.96 0.61 0.66
C LEU A 221 -6.42 1.17 -0.70
N ASP A 222 -5.59 2.02 -1.32
CA ASP A 222 -5.91 2.60 -2.64
C ASP A 222 -5.98 1.52 -3.73
N SER A 223 -5.12 0.49 -3.62
CA SER A 223 -5.16 -0.67 -4.50
C SER A 223 -6.46 -1.46 -4.30
N GLY A 224 -6.83 -1.75 -3.05
CA GLY A 224 -8.07 -2.43 -2.69
C GLY A 224 -9.33 -1.68 -3.17
N LEU A 225 -9.39 -0.36 -2.96
CA LEU A 225 -10.50 0.48 -3.42
C LEU A 225 -10.61 0.54 -4.95
N ALA A 226 -9.48 0.58 -5.66
CA ALA A 226 -9.47 0.51 -7.11
C ALA A 226 -10.03 -0.84 -7.60
N VAL A 227 -9.56 -1.96 -7.05
CA VAL A 227 -10.05 -3.30 -7.42
C VAL A 227 -11.55 -3.46 -7.11
N ALA A 228 -12.00 -3.01 -5.92
CA ALA A 228 -13.41 -3.03 -5.53
C ALA A 228 -14.31 -2.13 -6.40
N GLY A 229 -13.73 -1.15 -7.11
CA GLY A 229 -14.44 -0.33 -8.09
C GLY A 229 -14.80 -1.07 -9.37
N PHE A 230 -13.96 -2.00 -9.82
CA PHE A 230 -14.14 -2.74 -11.08
C PHE A 230 -14.74 -4.13 -10.88
N SER A 231 -14.46 -4.80 -9.76
CA SER A 231 -14.93 -6.17 -9.51
C SER A 231 -16.35 -6.20 -8.92
N PRO A 232 -17.34 -6.87 -9.56
CA PRO A 232 -18.69 -7.04 -9.02
C PRO A 232 -18.74 -7.73 -7.66
N TRP A 233 -17.86 -8.71 -7.43
CA TRP A 233 -17.82 -9.52 -6.19
C TRP A 233 -17.29 -8.76 -4.97
N LEU A 234 -16.51 -7.69 -5.18
CA LEU A 234 -15.92 -6.89 -4.11
C LEU A 234 -16.69 -5.60 -3.81
N ARG A 235 -17.80 -5.33 -4.52
CA ARG A 235 -18.67 -4.17 -4.24
C ARG A 235 -19.10 -4.08 -2.78
N PRO A 236 -19.47 -5.17 -2.08
CA PRO A 236 -19.82 -5.11 -0.66
C PRO A 236 -18.65 -4.65 0.24
N GLN A 237 -17.41 -5.01 -0.11
CA GLN A 237 -16.22 -4.66 0.68
C GLN A 237 -15.82 -3.19 0.55
N ARG A 238 -16.39 -2.47 -0.43
CA ARG A 238 -16.05 -1.06 -0.69
C ARG A 238 -16.44 -0.14 0.47
N ALA A 239 -17.53 -0.42 1.17
CA ALA A 239 -17.92 0.34 2.37
C ALA A 239 -16.86 0.19 3.48
N GLU A 240 -16.41 -1.03 3.70
CA GLU A 240 -15.39 -1.36 4.70
C GLU A 240 -14.03 -0.75 4.37
N LEU A 241 -13.58 -0.83 3.12
CA LEU A 241 -12.33 -0.19 2.68
C LEU A 241 -12.36 1.33 2.81
N ARG A 242 -13.51 1.97 2.57
CA ARG A 242 -13.67 3.42 2.82
C ARG A 242 -13.63 3.75 4.31
N ARG A 243 -14.19 2.89 5.16
CA ARG A 243 -14.07 3.01 6.61
C ARG A 243 -12.60 2.94 7.03
N HIS A 244 -11.85 1.94 6.57
CA HIS A 244 -10.41 1.81 6.82
C HIS A 244 -9.62 3.03 6.31
N HIS A 245 -10.01 3.61 5.17
CA HIS A 245 -9.41 4.85 4.67
C HIS A 245 -9.59 6.04 5.62
N ALA A 246 -10.75 6.16 6.28
CA ALA A 246 -10.96 7.17 7.32
C ALA A 246 -10.07 6.93 8.56
N VAL A 247 -9.92 5.65 8.97
CA VAL A 247 -8.99 5.27 10.06
C VAL A 247 -7.54 5.62 9.69
N LEU A 248 -7.10 5.30 8.47
CA LEU A 248 -5.77 5.65 7.95
C LEU A 248 -5.52 7.16 8.03
N GLN A 249 -6.46 7.98 7.56
CA GLN A 249 -6.31 9.44 7.58
C GLN A 249 -6.15 9.95 9.02
N ALA A 250 -6.99 9.48 9.94
CA ALA A 250 -6.89 9.82 11.35
C ALA A 250 -5.56 9.35 11.96
N MET A 251 -5.09 8.15 11.63
CA MET A 251 -3.81 7.63 12.12
C MET A 251 -2.59 8.35 11.53
N ASP A 252 -2.65 8.88 10.32
CA ASP A 252 -1.58 9.76 9.79
C ASP A 252 -1.43 11.01 10.67
N PHE A 253 -2.54 11.67 11.03
CA PHE A 253 -2.51 12.79 11.97
C PHE A 253 -2.05 12.35 13.37
N ALA A 254 -2.57 11.23 13.88
CA ALA A 254 -2.22 10.71 15.19
C ALA A 254 -0.71 10.42 15.31
N THR A 255 -0.11 9.79 14.30
CA THR A 255 1.34 9.49 14.31
C THR A 255 2.20 10.74 14.21
N ARG A 256 1.74 11.80 13.52
CA ARG A 256 2.39 13.13 13.54
C ARG A 256 2.33 13.75 14.93
N ASN A 257 1.17 13.69 15.59
CA ASN A 257 1.01 14.21 16.95
C ASN A 257 1.81 13.39 17.98
N LEU A 258 1.92 12.07 17.80
CA LEU A 258 2.79 11.21 18.61
C LEU A 258 4.27 11.64 18.50
N ARG A 259 4.73 12.09 17.33
CA ARG A 259 6.08 12.66 17.18
C ARG A 259 6.26 13.96 17.96
N VAL A 260 5.22 14.78 18.09
CA VAL A 260 5.25 16.00 18.91
C VAL A 260 5.35 15.64 20.39
N VAL A 261 4.54 14.69 20.86
CA VAL A 261 4.60 14.13 22.23
C VAL A 261 5.99 13.56 22.50
N ALA A 262 6.52 12.75 21.59
CA ALA A 262 7.86 12.16 21.70
C ALA A 262 8.96 13.23 21.78
N ARG A 263 8.90 14.27 20.94
CA ARG A 263 9.86 15.37 20.96
C ARG A 263 9.81 16.12 22.30
N ARG A 264 8.62 16.39 22.84
CA ARG A 264 8.48 17.04 24.16
C ARG A 264 8.99 16.15 25.28
N ALA A 265 8.76 14.84 25.21
CA ALA A 265 9.28 13.89 26.19
C ALA A 265 10.82 13.85 26.21
N VAL A 266 11.49 14.02 25.06
CA VAL A 266 12.96 14.13 25.00
C VAL A 266 13.43 15.33 25.83
N TYR A 267 12.93 16.53 25.52
CA TYR A 267 13.33 17.75 26.24
C TYR A 267 13.03 17.68 27.74
N LEU A 268 11.90 17.07 28.12
CA LEU A 268 11.59 16.89 29.53
C LEU A 268 12.61 15.96 30.19
N CYS A 269 12.87 14.79 29.61
CA CYS A 269 13.77 13.80 30.22
C CYS A 269 15.22 14.25 30.37
N ASP A 270 15.65 15.38 29.79
CA ASP A 270 17.01 15.90 29.91
C ASP A 270 17.42 16.22 31.37
N ASP A 271 16.46 16.56 32.24
CA ASP A 271 16.73 16.84 33.66
C ASP A 271 16.81 15.58 34.56
N GLY A 272 16.63 14.38 33.98
CA GLY A 272 16.67 13.11 34.71
C GLY A 272 15.48 12.82 35.64
N ARG A 273 14.47 13.70 35.70
CA ARG A 273 13.32 13.55 36.63
C ARG A 273 12.28 12.55 36.11
N ARG A 274 11.62 11.84 37.02
CA ARG A 274 10.55 10.88 36.68
C ARG A 274 9.22 11.61 36.51
N ARG A 275 8.47 11.26 35.47
CA ARG A 275 7.11 11.78 35.17
C ARG A 275 6.10 10.63 35.03
N PRO A 276 5.68 10.01 36.13
CA PRO A 276 4.75 8.88 36.08
C PRO A 276 3.37 9.27 35.54
N VAL A 277 2.88 10.47 35.83
CA VAL A 277 1.52 10.91 35.46
C VAL A 277 1.37 11.09 33.93
N PRO A 278 2.18 11.92 33.23
CA PRO A 278 2.13 11.98 31.76
C PRO A 278 2.41 10.62 31.09
N ALA A 279 3.25 9.78 31.70
CA ALA A 279 3.52 8.45 31.18
C ALA A 279 2.27 7.55 31.22
N GLU A 280 1.48 7.62 32.29
CA GLU A 280 0.26 6.82 32.41
C GLU A 280 -0.83 7.32 31.46
N VAL A 281 -1.00 8.64 31.30
CA VAL A 281 -1.96 9.21 30.33
C VAL A 281 -1.64 8.74 28.90
N LEU A 282 -0.37 8.75 28.49
CA LEU A 282 0.03 8.23 27.18
C LEU A 282 -0.22 6.71 27.08
N ALA A 283 0.07 5.96 28.15
CA ALA A 283 -0.19 4.52 28.17
C ALA A 283 -1.69 4.20 28.04
N GLU A 284 -2.56 4.94 28.73
CA GLU A 284 -4.01 4.83 28.63
C GLU A 284 -4.51 5.12 27.21
N LEU A 285 -4.04 6.21 26.59
CA LEU A 285 -4.38 6.53 25.20
C LEU A 285 -3.97 5.43 24.23
N MET A 286 -2.80 4.80 24.44
CA MET A 286 -2.35 3.71 23.57
C MET A 286 -3.12 2.41 23.78
N ARG A 287 -3.52 2.08 25.02
CA ARG A 287 -4.44 0.96 25.28
C ARG A 287 -5.77 1.17 24.55
N ALA A 288 -6.28 2.40 24.54
CA ALA A 288 -7.49 2.72 23.78
C ALA A 288 -7.25 2.66 22.25
N ALA A 289 -6.07 3.07 21.77
CA ALA A 289 -5.70 2.98 20.36
C ALA A 289 -5.57 1.53 19.86
N GLU A 290 -5.22 0.58 20.73
CA GLU A 290 -5.19 -0.85 20.41
C GLU A 290 -6.59 -1.36 20.01
N LEU A 291 -7.63 -0.98 20.75
CA LEU A 291 -9.03 -1.28 20.39
C LEU A 291 -9.45 -0.66 19.05
N VAL A 292 -8.90 0.51 18.69
CA VAL A 292 -9.13 1.11 17.36
C VAL A 292 -8.49 0.22 16.29
N GLY A 293 -7.29 -0.31 16.54
CA GLY A 293 -6.62 -1.28 15.66
C GLY A 293 -7.41 -2.57 15.50
N GLU A 294 -7.93 -3.14 16.59
CA GLU A 294 -8.78 -4.34 16.55
C GLU A 294 -10.09 -4.10 15.79
N SER A 295 -10.62 -2.87 15.81
CA SER A 295 -11.81 -2.51 15.04
C SER A 295 -11.64 -2.54 13.51
N LEU A 296 -10.41 -2.75 13.01
CA LEU A 296 -10.16 -3.04 11.60
C LEU A 296 -10.65 -4.46 11.22
N ASP A 297 -10.58 -5.41 12.15
CA ASP A 297 -11.03 -6.78 11.91
C ASP A 297 -12.51 -6.95 12.23
N ASP A 298 -12.96 -6.35 13.34
CA ASP A 298 -14.33 -6.42 13.83
C ASP A 298 -14.91 -5.02 14.10
N ILE A 299 -15.80 -4.57 13.22
CA ILE A 299 -16.49 -3.29 13.35
C ILE A 299 -17.30 -3.17 14.66
N ALA A 300 -17.71 -4.28 15.28
CA ALA A 300 -18.43 -4.27 16.55
C ALA A 300 -17.59 -3.70 17.70
N LEU A 301 -16.26 -3.66 17.58
CA LEU A 301 -15.35 -3.07 18.57
C LEU A 301 -15.26 -1.54 18.46
N GLN A 302 -15.72 -0.94 17.36
CA GLN A 302 -15.62 0.52 17.13
C GLN A 302 -16.29 1.36 18.23
N PRO A 303 -17.50 1.04 18.74
CA PRO A 303 -18.11 1.78 19.85
C PRO A 303 -17.32 1.64 21.16
N ALA A 304 -16.79 0.44 21.46
CA ALA A 304 -15.96 0.20 22.64
C ALA A 304 -14.64 0.98 22.57
N ALA A 305 -13.99 0.98 21.40
CA ALA A 305 -12.80 1.78 21.15
C ALA A 305 -13.07 3.28 21.33
N ARG A 306 -14.22 3.77 20.83
CA ARG A 306 -14.64 5.17 20.99
C ARG A 306 -14.77 5.54 22.46
N GLU A 307 -15.46 4.73 23.25
CA GLU A 307 -15.65 5.04 24.66
C GLU A 307 -14.34 4.96 25.45
N ALA A 308 -13.46 4.00 25.11
CA ALA A 308 -12.13 3.90 25.71
C ALA A 308 -11.28 5.16 25.46
N VAL A 309 -11.25 5.67 24.22
CA VAL A 309 -10.52 6.92 23.92
C VAL A 309 -11.21 8.11 24.61
N ARG A 310 -12.55 8.16 24.58
CA ARG A 310 -13.35 9.23 25.20
C ARG A 310 -13.12 9.32 26.72
N ALA A 311 -13.03 8.19 27.41
CA ALA A 311 -12.77 8.11 28.84
C ALA A 311 -11.42 8.74 29.25
N VAL A 312 -10.44 8.75 28.35
CA VAL A 312 -9.16 9.46 28.56
C VAL A 312 -9.28 10.92 28.11
N ALA A 313 -9.92 11.18 26.97
CA ALA A 313 -10.08 12.52 26.39
C ALA A 313 -10.85 13.51 27.29
N VAL A 314 -11.88 13.05 28.01
CA VAL A 314 -12.65 13.91 28.94
C VAL A 314 -11.81 14.39 30.12
N ARG A 315 -10.77 13.64 30.50
CA ARG A 315 -9.89 13.98 31.64
C ARG A 315 -8.64 14.75 31.22
N LEU A 316 -8.42 14.98 29.91
CA LEU A 316 -7.21 15.56 29.33
C LEU A 316 -7.10 17.09 29.52
N ASP A 317 -7.25 17.53 30.76
CA ASP A 317 -7.01 18.90 31.23
C ASP A 317 -5.67 18.95 32.00
N PRO A 318 -4.64 19.68 31.48
CA PRO A 318 -3.35 19.82 32.15
C PRO A 318 -3.45 20.33 33.59
N ALA A 319 -4.37 21.27 33.86
CA ALA A 319 -4.51 21.89 35.18
C ALA A 319 -5.16 20.94 36.20
N GLN A 320 -6.03 20.03 35.75
CA GLN A 320 -6.65 19.03 36.63
C GLN A 320 -5.79 17.78 36.81
N ILE A 321 -5.14 17.30 35.75
CA ILE A 321 -4.26 16.11 35.81
C ILE A 321 -3.02 16.40 36.66
N LEU A 322 -2.45 17.60 36.53
CA LEU A 322 -1.19 17.94 37.17
C LEU A 322 -1.20 19.40 37.69
N PRO A 323 -1.97 19.70 38.75
CA PRO A 323 -2.12 21.05 39.29
C PRO A 323 -0.78 21.70 39.67
N ASP A 324 0.09 20.92 40.33
CA ASP A 324 1.43 21.34 40.77
C ASP A 324 2.53 20.98 39.76
N GLY A 325 2.13 20.66 38.53
CA GLY A 325 3.03 20.23 37.46
C GLY A 325 3.90 21.35 36.92
N SER A 326 5.13 21.02 36.52
CA SER A 326 5.96 21.99 35.79
C SER A 326 5.32 22.38 34.45
N GLN A 327 5.63 23.59 33.95
CA GLN A 327 5.12 24.06 32.65
C GLN A 327 5.42 23.07 31.52
N GLY A 328 6.57 22.39 31.57
CA GLY A 328 6.94 21.36 30.61
C GLY A 328 6.00 20.15 30.64
N GLU A 329 5.62 19.68 31.83
CA GLU A 329 4.69 18.55 32.00
C GLU A 329 3.28 18.90 31.57
N GLN A 330 2.80 20.09 31.94
CA GLN A 330 1.52 20.61 31.45
C GLN A 330 1.50 20.68 29.93
N ASN A 331 2.58 21.21 29.33
CA ASN A 331 2.74 21.23 27.89
C ASN A 331 2.74 19.81 27.29
N LEU A 332 3.36 18.82 27.93
CA LEU A 332 3.34 17.44 27.43
C LEU A 332 1.91 16.87 27.41
N ILE A 333 1.11 17.12 28.46
CA ILE A 333 -0.31 16.74 28.50
C ILE A 333 -1.09 17.47 27.39
N THR A 334 -0.88 18.77 27.22
CA THR A 334 -1.49 19.54 26.11
C THR A 334 -1.16 18.97 24.73
N ALA A 335 0.06 18.45 24.54
CA ALA A 335 0.44 17.83 23.27
C ALA A 335 -0.22 16.48 22.99
N MET A 336 -0.74 15.79 24.03
CA MET A 336 -1.52 14.56 23.87
C MET A 336 -2.96 14.82 23.43
N ARG A 337 -3.44 16.07 23.54
CA ARG A 337 -4.82 16.44 23.21
C ARG A 337 -5.15 16.27 21.73
N PRO A 338 -4.37 16.83 20.77
CA PRO A 338 -4.60 16.55 19.35
C PRO A 338 -4.49 15.06 19.01
N PHE A 339 -3.58 14.34 19.67
CA PHE A 339 -3.46 12.89 19.49
C PHE A 339 -4.74 12.14 19.91
N ALA A 340 -5.36 12.51 21.03
CA ALA A 340 -6.63 11.94 21.46
C ALA A 340 -7.78 12.29 20.49
N VAL A 341 -7.82 13.51 19.94
CA VAL A 341 -8.79 13.92 18.91
C VAL A 341 -8.67 13.05 17.66
N ASP A 342 -7.45 12.79 17.20
CA ASP A 342 -7.22 11.96 16.02
C ASP A 342 -7.65 10.51 16.28
N LEU A 343 -7.35 9.96 17.46
CA LEU A 343 -7.84 8.62 17.86
C LEU A 343 -9.38 8.56 17.92
N LEU A 344 -10.05 9.59 18.45
CA LEU A 344 -11.52 9.67 18.41
C LEU A 344 -12.05 9.73 16.98
N THR A 345 -11.39 10.50 16.12
CA THR A 345 -11.74 10.60 14.69
C THR A 345 -11.56 9.26 13.98
N ALA A 346 -10.54 8.48 14.36
CA ALA A 346 -10.31 7.12 13.86
C ALA A 346 -11.47 6.16 14.21
N THR A 347 -12.24 6.44 15.28
CA THR A 347 -13.47 5.69 15.62
C THR A 347 -14.71 6.14 14.85
N GLY A 348 -14.55 7.00 13.83
CA GLY A 348 -15.62 7.53 13.01
C GLY A 348 -16.37 8.72 13.61
N MET A 349 -15.86 9.35 14.66
CA MET A 349 -16.37 10.65 15.12
C MET A 349 -15.95 11.76 14.15
N SER A 350 -16.77 12.80 14.01
CA SER A 350 -16.33 14.00 13.31
C SER A 350 -15.24 14.73 14.11
N SER A 351 -14.33 15.43 13.41
CA SER A 351 -13.30 16.24 14.07
C SER A 351 -13.87 17.30 15.03
N THR A 352 -15.07 17.81 14.75
CA THR A 352 -15.79 18.76 15.62
C THR A 352 -16.28 18.11 16.90
N GLU A 353 -16.92 16.95 16.82
CA GLU A 353 -17.38 16.20 17.99
C GLU A 353 -16.20 15.71 18.82
N ALA A 354 -15.16 15.19 18.17
CA ALA A 354 -13.94 14.73 18.83
C ALA A 354 -13.27 15.85 19.64
N ARG A 355 -13.22 17.08 19.11
CA ARG A 355 -12.72 18.26 19.84
C ARG A 355 -13.61 18.68 21.00
N ALA A 356 -14.94 18.56 20.85
CA ALA A 356 -15.90 18.92 21.88
C ALA A 356 -15.86 17.99 23.11
N VAL A 357 -15.31 16.78 22.96
CA VAL A 357 -15.09 15.85 24.09
C VAL A 357 -14.04 16.38 25.08
N LEU A 358 -13.05 17.14 24.60
CA LEU A 358 -11.97 17.60 25.48
C LEU A 358 -12.42 18.80 26.34
N PRO A 359 -11.90 18.90 27.58
CA PRO A 359 -12.06 20.09 28.42
C PRO A 359 -11.59 21.36 27.70
N ARG A 360 -12.29 22.49 27.90
CA ARG A 360 -11.81 23.79 27.43
C ARG A 360 -10.71 24.27 28.38
N VAL A 361 -9.52 24.53 27.85
CA VAL A 361 -8.34 25.01 28.61
C VAL A 361 -7.77 26.21 27.91
#